data_AF-A0AAW4RSZ5-F1
#
_entry.id   AF-A0AAW4RSZ5-F1
#
_cell.length_a   1.000
_cell.length_b   1.000
_cell.length_c   1.000
_cell.angle_alpha   90.00
_cell.angle_beta   90.00
_cell.angle_gamma   90.00
#
_symmetry.space_group_name_H-M   'P 1'
#
loop_
_entity.id
_entity.type
_entity.pdbx_description
1 polymer ?
#
loop_
_entity_poly.entity_id
_entity_poly.type
_entity_poly.pdbx_seq_one_letter_code
_entity_poly.pdbx_strand_id
1 'polypeptide(L)'
;MSIRYVVLFLLAIASAGAGAEVPGFDMAEVIRGAATKHAATQKVDAGNAVKRLDDVLVRDYGARGHIAGERNARLKSLYTQAARLLMNGNAIAGGTLVVIASQEPGFPSSLVGPALQSFVGIMLTPADEEDVVLAGFATRAERARAKLRSLRPELQMAAQLRVMGAIYNDGIAVNAGEEALSQLSATLAERAVVAGALTAAAAK
;
A
#
# COMPACT_ATOMS: atom_id res chain seq x y z
N MET A 1 -2.13 34.56 -13.65
CA MET A 1 -1.38 34.10 -12.46
C MET A 1 -2.40 33.97 -11.34
N SER A 2 -2.98 32.76 -11.19
CA SER A 2 -4.07 32.48 -10.24
C SER A 2 -3.90 31.07 -9.68
N ILE A 3 -3.89 31.02 -8.35
CA ILE A 3 -3.62 29.92 -7.41
C ILE A 3 -4.63 28.78 -7.55
N ARG A 4 -4.17 27.51 -7.57
CA ARG A 4 -4.88 26.38 -6.93
C ARG A 4 -3.89 25.31 -6.43
N TYR A 5 -3.82 25.21 -5.11
CA TYR A 5 -3.23 24.10 -4.37
C TYR A 5 -3.90 22.78 -4.78
N VAL A 6 -3.19 21.91 -5.49
CA VAL A 6 -3.65 20.53 -5.75
C VAL A 6 -2.80 19.58 -4.90
N VAL A 7 -3.25 19.52 -3.66
CA VAL A 7 -3.33 18.37 -2.75
C VAL A 7 -2.23 17.30 -2.85
N LEU A 8 -1.37 17.30 -1.83
CA LEU A 8 -0.70 16.13 -1.26
C LEU A 8 -1.73 15.02 -0.93
N PHE A 9 -2.15 14.19 -1.90
CA PHE A 9 -3.20 13.18 -1.67
C PHE A 9 -2.70 11.81 -1.16
N LEU A 10 -1.38 11.65 -0.97
CA LEU A 10 -0.79 10.45 -0.33
C LEU A 10 -0.09 10.72 1.01
N LEU A 11 0.04 11.98 1.39
CA LEU A 11 0.64 12.39 2.66
C LEU A 11 -0.40 12.59 3.78
N ALA A 12 -1.68 12.32 3.49
CA ALA A 12 -2.71 12.17 4.52
C ALA A 12 -2.79 10.73 5.06
N ILE A 13 -1.65 10.03 5.14
CA ILE A 13 -1.45 9.11 6.27
C ILE A 13 -1.40 10.05 7.47
N ALA A 14 -2.50 10.06 8.21
CA ALA A 14 -2.71 10.90 9.37
C ALA A 14 -1.41 11.07 10.17
N SER A 15 -0.92 12.31 10.22
CA SER A 15 -0.29 12.81 11.44
C SER A 15 -1.36 12.87 12.52
N ALA A 16 -1.74 11.72 13.10
CA ALA A 16 -2.50 11.61 14.34
C ALA A 16 -2.66 10.13 14.72
N GLY A 17 -1.82 9.69 15.65
CA GLY A 17 -1.83 8.35 16.20
C GLY A 17 -0.66 7.56 15.67
N ALA A 18 0.44 7.51 16.44
CA ALA A 18 1.25 6.31 16.47
C ALA A 18 0.25 5.16 16.65
N GLY A 19 0.01 4.39 15.59
CA GLY A 19 -0.79 3.17 15.70
C GLY A 19 -0.12 2.37 16.80
N ALA A 20 -0.86 2.08 17.88
CA ALA A 20 -0.30 1.29 18.95
C ALA A 20 0.24 0.02 18.33
N GLU A 21 1.56 -0.16 18.36
CA GLU A 21 2.21 -1.37 17.89
C GLU A 21 1.61 -2.50 18.71
N VAL A 22 0.80 -3.35 18.07
CA VAL A 22 0.32 -4.57 18.72
C VAL A 22 1.54 -5.49 18.81
N PRO A 23 2.05 -5.78 20.01
CA PRO A 23 3.29 -6.55 20.13
C PRO A 23 3.16 -7.88 19.40
N GLY A 24 4.09 -8.16 18.48
CA GLY A 24 4.12 -9.40 17.71
C GLY A 24 3.26 -9.43 16.44
N PHE A 25 2.59 -8.34 16.06
CA PHE A 25 1.89 -8.25 14.78
C PHE A 25 2.75 -7.54 13.73
N ASP A 26 3.03 -8.20 12.60
CA ASP A 26 3.75 -7.61 11.46
C ASP A 26 2.90 -7.73 10.18
N MET A 27 2.36 -6.59 9.73
CA MET A 27 1.57 -6.53 8.51
C MET A 27 2.36 -6.97 7.27
N ALA A 28 3.68 -6.75 7.23
CA ALA A 28 4.50 -7.17 6.11
C ALA A 28 4.60 -8.71 6.03
N GLU A 29 4.62 -9.41 7.17
CA GLU A 29 4.57 -10.87 7.21
C GLU A 29 3.22 -11.39 6.73
N VAL A 30 2.11 -10.75 7.14
CA VAL A 30 0.77 -11.13 6.68
C VAL A 30 0.63 -10.96 5.16
N ILE A 31 1.12 -9.84 4.61
CA ILE A 31 1.16 -9.60 3.16
C ILE A 31 2.01 -10.66 2.46
N ARG A 32 3.17 -11.03 3.00
CA ARG A 32 4.02 -12.08 2.43
C ARG A 32 3.36 -13.46 2.46
N GLY A 33 2.68 -13.78 3.55
CA GLY A 33 1.89 -15.01 3.69
C GLY A 33 0.81 -15.09 2.63
N ALA A 34 0.05 -14.00 2.43
CA ALA A 34 -0.94 -13.89 1.36
C ALA A 34 -0.29 -14.01 -0.02
N ALA A 35 0.82 -13.33 -0.27
CA ALA A 35 1.52 -13.38 -1.56
C ALA A 35 2.02 -14.80 -1.90
N THR A 36 2.45 -15.57 -0.91
CA THR A 36 2.84 -16.98 -1.09
C THR A 36 1.66 -17.84 -1.54
N LYS A 37 0.46 -17.62 -0.99
CA LYS A 37 -0.78 -18.31 -1.42
C LYS A 37 -1.13 -17.99 -2.88
N HIS A 38 -0.68 -16.85 -3.39
CA HIS A 38 -0.87 -16.39 -4.77
C HIS A 38 0.38 -16.61 -5.65
N ALA A 39 1.37 -17.39 -5.23
CA ALA A 39 2.63 -17.53 -5.96
C ALA A 39 2.46 -17.99 -7.41
N ALA A 40 1.45 -18.83 -7.70
CA ALA A 40 1.16 -19.33 -9.04
C ALA A 40 0.68 -18.25 -10.04
N THR A 41 0.17 -17.11 -9.56
CA THR A 41 -0.30 -16.01 -10.42
C THR A 41 0.80 -14.99 -10.72
N GLN A 42 1.94 -15.09 -10.03
CA GLN A 42 3.06 -14.16 -10.17
C GLN A 42 3.97 -14.59 -11.31
N LYS A 43 4.00 -13.78 -12.37
CA LYS A 43 4.73 -14.02 -13.62
C LYS A 43 6.17 -13.53 -13.59
N VAL A 44 6.46 -12.52 -12.77
CA VAL A 44 7.79 -11.92 -12.61
C VAL A 44 8.38 -12.36 -11.28
N ASP A 45 9.52 -13.03 -11.32
CA ASP A 45 10.27 -13.39 -10.10
C ASP A 45 10.87 -12.16 -9.41
N ALA A 46 11.35 -12.35 -8.19
CA ALA A 46 11.86 -11.26 -7.36
C ALA A 46 13.07 -10.54 -7.99
N GLY A 47 14.01 -11.26 -8.61
CA GLY A 47 15.22 -10.66 -9.16
C GLY A 47 14.91 -9.79 -10.37
N ASN A 48 14.09 -10.30 -11.29
CA ASN A 48 13.64 -9.55 -12.45
C ASN A 48 12.74 -8.37 -12.07
N ALA A 49 11.88 -8.53 -11.06
CA ALA A 49 11.04 -7.44 -10.57
C ALA A 49 11.87 -6.31 -9.95
N VAL A 50 12.86 -6.65 -9.12
CA VAL A 50 13.79 -5.67 -8.53
C VAL A 50 14.53 -4.91 -9.63
N LYS A 51 15.10 -5.63 -10.61
CA LYS A 51 15.84 -4.99 -11.71
C LYS A 51 14.96 -4.01 -12.49
N ARG A 52 13.76 -4.44 -12.91
CA ARG A 52 12.82 -3.58 -13.66
C ARG A 52 12.41 -2.35 -12.87
N LEU A 53 12.18 -2.51 -11.57
CA LEU A 53 11.79 -1.38 -10.73
C LEU A 53 12.98 -0.44 -10.49
N ASP A 54 14.17 -0.96 -10.21
CA ASP A 54 15.39 -0.16 -10.07
C ASP A 54 15.66 0.69 -11.32
N ASP A 55 15.50 0.12 -12.52
CA ASP A 55 15.66 0.85 -13.79
C ASP A 55 14.69 2.04 -13.88
N VAL A 56 13.44 1.86 -13.47
CA VAL A 56 12.42 2.93 -13.44
C VAL A 56 12.75 3.96 -12.36
N LEU A 57 13.10 3.53 -11.16
CA LEU A 57 13.34 4.42 -10.03
C LEU A 57 14.56 5.31 -10.25
N VAL A 58 15.63 4.77 -10.82
CA VAL A 58 16.83 5.56 -11.15
C VAL A 58 16.55 6.54 -12.28
N ARG A 59 15.90 6.08 -13.35
CA ARG A 59 15.66 6.89 -14.55
C ARG A 59 14.63 8.01 -14.33
N ASP A 60 13.51 7.68 -13.69
CA ASP A 60 12.32 8.54 -13.69
C ASP A 60 12.03 9.16 -12.31
N TYR A 61 12.58 8.60 -11.22
CA TYR A 61 12.28 9.00 -9.84
C TYR A 61 13.51 9.44 -9.04
N GLY A 62 14.68 9.52 -9.68
CA GLY A 62 15.90 10.07 -9.09
C GLY A 62 16.48 9.24 -7.94
N ALA A 63 16.26 7.92 -7.93
CA ALA A 63 16.90 7.04 -6.95
C ALA A 63 18.43 7.16 -7.00
N ARG A 64 19.07 7.26 -5.83
CA ARG A 64 20.54 7.41 -5.70
C ARG A 64 21.27 6.08 -5.55
N GLY A 65 20.53 4.99 -5.65
CA GLY A 65 21.02 3.62 -5.50
C GLY A 65 19.98 2.62 -6.00
N HIS A 66 20.24 1.36 -5.71
CA HIS A 66 19.42 0.22 -6.12
C HIS A 66 18.91 -0.52 -4.90
N ILE A 67 17.76 -1.19 -5.01
CA ILE A 67 17.20 -2.04 -3.95
C ILE A 67 18.23 -3.10 -3.51
N ALA A 68 18.97 -3.68 -4.47
CA ALA A 68 20.02 -4.65 -4.16
C ALA A 68 21.14 -4.09 -3.26
N GLY A 69 21.38 -2.77 -3.32
CA GLY A 69 22.39 -2.06 -2.54
C GLY A 69 21.91 -1.52 -1.18
N GLU A 70 20.64 -1.69 -0.82
CA GLU A 70 20.13 -1.29 0.49
C GLU A 70 20.83 -2.08 1.61
N ARG A 71 21.39 -1.35 2.59
CA ARG A 71 22.19 -1.93 3.67
C ARG A 71 21.32 -2.41 4.83
N ASN A 72 20.20 -1.74 5.06
CA ASN A 72 19.26 -2.18 6.08
C ASN A 72 18.50 -3.43 5.57
N ALA A 73 18.70 -4.57 6.23
CA ALA A 73 18.14 -5.85 5.79
C ALA A 73 16.60 -5.86 5.78
N ARG A 74 15.96 -5.18 6.75
CA ARG A 74 14.49 -5.07 6.82
C ARG A 74 13.97 -4.25 5.65
N LEU A 75 14.54 -3.07 5.40
CA LEU A 75 14.19 -2.24 4.24
C LEU A 75 14.42 -2.97 2.92
N LYS A 76 15.57 -3.61 2.75
CA LYS A 76 15.88 -4.40 1.55
C LYS A 76 14.83 -5.48 1.31
N SER A 77 14.42 -6.18 2.38
CA SER A 77 13.38 -7.21 2.31
C SER A 77 12.03 -6.62 1.90
N LEU A 78 11.60 -5.51 2.53
CA LEU A 78 10.36 -4.81 2.20
C LEU A 78 10.36 -4.31 0.75
N TYR A 79 11.44 -3.68 0.30
CA TYR A 79 11.57 -3.18 -1.07
C TYR A 79 11.57 -4.31 -2.10
N THR A 80 12.26 -5.42 -1.83
CA THR A 80 12.28 -6.58 -2.72
C THR A 80 10.88 -7.18 -2.87
N GLN A 81 10.15 -7.32 -1.76
CA GLN A 81 8.78 -7.80 -1.77
C GLN A 81 7.83 -6.83 -2.47
N ALA A 82 7.94 -5.54 -2.18
CA ALA A 82 7.17 -4.49 -2.84
C ALA A 82 7.41 -4.51 -4.35
N ALA A 83 8.68 -4.57 -4.79
CA ALA A 83 9.03 -4.64 -6.20
C ALA A 83 8.35 -5.82 -6.90
N ARG A 84 8.43 -7.01 -6.30
CA ARG A 84 7.77 -8.21 -6.83
C ARG A 84 6.27 -8.01 -6.96
N LEU A 85 5.59 -7.48 -5.93
CA LEU A 85 4.15 -7.27 -5.97
C LEU A 85 3.73 -6.23 -7.02
N LEU A 86 4.43 -5.09 -7.05
CA LEU A 86 4.18 -4.00 -8.01
C LEU A 86 4.36 -4.48 -9.45
N MET A 87 5.45 -5.17 -9.76
CA MET A 87 5.72 -5.69 -11.11
C MET A 87 4.81 -6.84 -11.54
N ASN A 88 4.04 -7.41 -10.61
CA ASN A 88 3.00 -8.40 -10.89
C ASN A 88 1.58 -7.82 -10.82
N GLY A 89 1.42 -6.49 -10.79
CA GLY A 89 0.12 -5.82 -10.82
C GLY A 89 -0.61 -5.76 -9.47
N ASN A 90 0.05 -6.10 -8.36
CA ASN A 90 -0.52 -6.03 -7.01
C ASN A 90 -0.13 -4.69 -6.35
N ALA A 91 -0.68 -3.61 -6.90
CA ALA A 91 -0.32 -2.25 -6.57
C ALA A 91 -0.62 -1.86 -5.11
N ILE A 92 -1.70 -2.40 -4.54
CA ILE A 92 -2.13 -2.06 -3.18
C ILE A 92 -1.28 -2.81 -2.16
N ALA A 93 -1.08 -4.11 -2.35
CA ALA A 93 -0.22 -4.90 -1.47
C ALA A 93 1.23 -4.40 -1.53
N GLY A 94 1.76 -4.18 -2.74
CA GLY A 94 3.10 -3.64 -2.93
C GLY A 94 3.27 -2.23 -2.36
N GLY A 95 2.31 -1.34 -2.61
CA GLY A 95 2.32 0.03 -2.07
C GLY A 95 2.25 0.06 -0.54
N THR A 96 1.50 -0.85 0.07
CA THR A 96 1.41 -0.96 1.54
C THR A 96 2.76 -1.35 2.15
N LEU A 97 3.53 -2.23 1.51
CA LEU A 97 4.89 -2.55 1.97
C LEU A 97 5.84 -1.34 1.91
N VAL A 98 5.65 -0.45 0.94
CA VAL A 98 6.42 0.81 0.85
C VAL A 98 6.02 1.77 1.97
N VAL A 99 4.73 1.84 2.31
CA VAL A 99 4.25 2.61 3.46
C VAL A 99 4.84 2.08 4.76
N ILE A 100 4.83 0.77 4.99
CA ILE A 100 5.48 0.14 6.15
C ILE A 100 6.98 0.48 6.16
N ALA A 101 7.66 0.36 5.03
CA ALA A 101 9.08 0.70 4.94
C ALA A 101 9.35 2.17 5.29
N SER A 102 8.45 3.10 4.95
CA SER A 102 8.60 4.53 5.28
C SER A 102 8.53 4.84 6.78
N GLN A 103 8.01 3.91 7.58
CA GLN A 103 7.90 4.02 9.04
C GLN A 103 9.10 3.39 9.76
N GLU A 104 9.94 2.64 9.06
CA GLU A 104 11.12 1.99 9.63
C GLU A 104 12.21 3.04 9.99
N PRO A 105 12.90 2.90 11.13
CA PRO A 105 13.91 3.87 11.58
C PRO A 105 15.05 4.12 10.58
N GLY A 106 15.37 3.13 9.73
CA GLY A 106 16.42 3.24 8.73
C GLY A 106 16.02 4.00 7.46
N PHE A 107 14.72 4.25 7.24
CA PHE A 107 14.21 4.81 5.99
C PHE A 107 14.81 6.16 5.60
N PRO A 108 15.00 7.13 6.54
CA PRO A 108 15.59 8.43 6.20
C PRO A 108 17.00 8.33 5.61
N SER A 109 17.73 7.24 5.88
CA SER A 109 19.07 6.98 5.34
C SER A 109 19.07 6.12 4.07
N SER A 110 17.90 5.67 3.61
CA SER A 110 17.79 4.85 2.41
C SER A 110 18.04 5.67 1.14
N LEU A 111 18.87 5.14 0.24
CA LEU A 111 19.17 5.76 -1.05
C LEU A 111 18.08 5.52 -2.12
N VAL A 112 17.18 4.57 -1.85
CA VAL A 112 16.11 4.13 -2.78
C VAL A 112 14.70 4.38 -2.23
N GLY A 113 14.53 4.32 -0.90
CA GLY A 113 13.25 4.46 -0.22
C GLY A 113 12.42 5.68 -0.66
N PRO A 114 12.99 6.91 -0.67
CA PRO A 114 12.25 8.09 -1.10
C PRO A 114 11.74 8.02 -2.55
N ALA A 115 12.56 7.55 -3.49
CA ALA A 115 12.17 7.39 -4.89
C ALA A 115 11.05 6.34 -5.04
N LEU A 116 11.15 5.23 -4.30
CA LEU A 116 10.13 4.19 -4.28
C LEU A 116 8.79 4.69 -3.72
N GLN A 117 8.83 5.52 -2.67
CA GLN A 117 7.63 6.18 -2.12
C GLN A 117 6.99 7.13 -3.14
N SER A 118 7.80 7.93 -3.85
CA SER A 118 7.31 8.80 -4.93
C SER A 118 6.69 8.01 -6.08
N PHE A 119 7.31 6.89 -6.49
CA PHE A 119 6.78 5.99 -7.52
C PHE A 119 5.40 5.45 -7.16
N VAL A 120 5.24 4.88 -5.96
CA VAL A 120 3.95 4.37 -5.50
C VAL A 120 2.92 5.50 -5.42
N GLY A 121 3.35 6.69 -4.97
CA GLY A 121 2.48 7.84 -4.90
C GLY A 121 1.91 8.23 -6.26
N ILE A 122 2.75 8.34 -7.29
CA ILE A 122 2.31 8.68 -8.64
C ILE A 122 1.45 7.55 -9.24
N MET A 123 1.85 6.28 -9.07
CA MET A 123 1.12 5.12 -9.59
C MET A 123 -0.33 5.03 -9.07
N LEU A 124 -0.59 5.51 -7.86
CA LEU A 124 -1.92 5.47 -7.22
C LEU A 124 -2.67 6.81 -7.31
N THR A 125 -2.09 7.82 -7.95
CA THR A 125 -2.74 9.11 -8.20
C THR A 125 -3.54 9.06 -9.50
N PRO A 126 -4.78 9.55 -9.56
CA PRO A 126 -5.51 9.66 -10.82
C PRO A 126 -4.78 10.61 -11.77
N ALA A 127 -4.49 10.14 -12.99
CA ALA A 127 -3.84 10.93 -14.03
C ALA A 127 -4.90 11.77 -14.76
N ASP A 128 -5.08 13.02 -14.31
CA ASP A 128 -5.94 14.06 -14.90
C ASP A 128 -7.43 13.69 -15.16
N GLU A 129 -8.25 14.71 -15.40
CA GLU A 129 -9.73 14.62 -15.46
C GLU A 129 -10.29 13.75 -16.61
N GLU A 130 -9.45 13.31 -17.56
CA GLU A 130 -9.87 12.49 -18.70
C GLU A 130 -9.87 10.98 -18.41
N ASP A 131 -9.20 10.52 -17.34
CA ASP A 131 -9.25 9.11 -16.94
C ASP A 131 -10.43 8.84 -15.98
N VAL A 132 -11.63 8.76 -16.59
CA VAL A 132 -12.91 8.51 -15.90
C VAL A 132 -12.86 7.25 -15.02
N VAL A 133 -12.03 6.26 -15.39
CA VAL A 133 -11.89 5.01 -14.64
C VAL A 133 -11.09 5.24 -13.35
N LEU A 134 -9.93 5.90 -13.44
CA LEU A 134 -9.11 6.22 -12.26
C LEU A 134 -9.80 7.22 -11.32
N ALA A 135 -10.50 8.23 -11.86
CA ALA A 135 -11.31 9.15 -11.07
C ALA A 135 -12.45 8.42 -10.32
N GLY A 136 -13.04 7.41 -10.97
CA GLY A 136 -14.01 6.51 -10.35
C GLY A 136 -13.41 5.72 -9.18
N PHE A 137 -12.23 5.14 -9.33
CA PHE A 137 -11.54 4.44 -8.24
C PHE A 137 -11.19 5.36 -7.07
N ALA A 138 -10.67 6.57 -7.35
CA ALA A 138 -10.35 7.55 -6.32
C ALA A 138 -11.59 7.96 -5.51
N THR A 139 -12.72 8.22 -6.18
CA THR A 139 -13.99 8.56 -5.51
C THR A 139 -14.51 7.41 -4.64
N ARG A 140 -14.41 6.17 -5.13
CA ARG A 140 -14.77 4.97 -4.35
C ARG A 140 -13.86 4.80 -3.13
N ALA A 141 -12.55 5.01 -3.32
CA ALA A 141 -11.56 4.92 -2.25
C ALA A 141 -11.80 5.97 -1.16
N GLU A 142 -12.10 7.21 -1.51
CA GLU A 142 -12.42 8.28 -0.55
C GLU A 142 -13.68 7.98 0.27
N ARG A 143 -14.77 7.56 -0.39
CA ARG A 143 -16.01 7.13 0.29
C ARG A 143 -15.74 6.01 1.29
N ALA A 144 -14.91 5.05 0.92
CA ALA A 144 -14.57 3.92 1.77
C ALA A 144 -13.69 4.36 2.95
N ARG A 145 -12.63 5.14 2.70
CA ARG A 145 -11.72 5.66 3.74
C ARG A 145 -12.46 6.44 4.81
N ALA A 146 -13.43 7.26 4.43
CA ALA A 146 -14.23 8.02 5.39
C ALA A 146 -14.93 7.11 6.42
N LYS A 147 -15.41 5.92 6.00
CA LYS A 147 -16.04 4.93 6.88
C LYS A 147 -15.03 4.23 7.79
N LEU A 148 -13.80 4.02 7.33
CA LEU A 148 -12.78 3.30 8.09
C LEU A 148 -12.16 4.11 9.23
N ARG A 149 -12.32 5.45 9.23
CA ARG A 149 -11.76 6.33 10.27
C ARG A 149 -12.29 6.06 11.68
N SER A 150 -13.45 5.41 11.82
CA SER A 150 -14.02 5.06 13.13
C SER A 150 -13.44 3.78 13.73
N LEU A 151 -12.60 3.04 12.98
CA LEU A 151 -11.91 1.87 13.51
C LEU A 151 -10.76 2.28 14.43
N ARG A 152 -10.49 1.43 15.42
CA ARG A 152 -9.30 1.56 16.27
C ARG A 152 -8.01 1.56 15.42
N PRO A 153 -6.98 2.34 15.78
CA PRO A 153 -5.79 2.56 14.95
C PRO A 153 -5.13 1.28 14.43
N GLU A 154 -5.10 0.24 15.25
CA GLU A 154 -4.47 -1.05 14.96
C GLU A 154 -5.13 -1.75 13.76
N LEU A 155 -6.44 -1.57 13.59
CA LEU A 155 -7.19 -2.18 12.49
C LEU A 155 -7.20 -1.35 11.20
N GLN A 156 -6.79 -0.07 11.26
CA GLN A 156 -6.95 0.84 10.13
C GLN A 156 -6.16 0.38 8.91
N MET A 157 -4.91 -0.04 9.08
CA MET A 157 -4.08 -0.54 7.97
C MET A 157 -4.67 -1.83 7.38
N ALA A 158 -5.10 -2.78 8.23
CA ALA A 158 -5.71 -4.03 7.81
C ALA A 158 -7.02 -3.81 7.02
N ALA A 159 -7.89 -2.94 7.53
CA ALA A 159 -9.13 -2.57 6.90
C ALA A 159 -8.91 -1.82 5.58
N GLN A 160 -7.98 -0.87 5.55
CA GLN A 160 -7.64 -0.15 4.32
C GLN A 160 -7.08 -1.11 3.27
N LEU A 161 -6.16 -2.00 3.64
CA LEU A 161 -5.60 -3.02 2.75
C LEU A 161 -6.71 -3.90 2.14
N ARG A 162 -7.65 -4.37 2.98
CA ARG A 162 -8.80 -5.19 2.56
C ARG A 162 -9.71 -4.48 1.56
N VAL A 163 -10.04 -3.22 1.85
CA VAL A 163 -11.03 -2.43 1.09
C VAL A 163 -10.42 -1.88 -0.19
N MET A 164 -9.22 -1.30 -0.12
CA MET A 164 -8.50 -0.83 -1.30
C MET A 164 -8.17 -2.00 -2.22
N GLY A 165 -7.77 -3.15 -1.69
CA GLY A 165 -7.56 -4.36 -2.48
C GLY A 165 -8.79 -4.76 -3.29
N ALA A 166 -9.99 -4.68 -2.69
CA ALA A 166 -11.24 -4.97 -3.40
C ALA A 166 -11.60 -3.92 -4.46
N ILE A 167 -11.30 -2.64 -4.21
CA ILE A 167 -11.53 -1.56 -5.17
C ILE A 167 -10.64 -1.74 -6.40
N TYR A 168 -9.36 -2.04 -6.19
CA TYR A 168 -8.33 -2.13 -7.25
C TYR A 168 -8.11 -3.56 -7.77
N ASN A 169 -8.94 -4.53 -7.37
CA ASN A 169 -8.83 -5.95 -7.74
C ASN A 169 -7.47 -6.61 -7.38
N ASP A 170 -6.87 -6.20 -6.27
CA ASP A 170 -5.65 -6.80 -5.70
C ASP A 170 -6.03 -7.90 -4.70
N GLY A 171 -6.03 -9.15 -5.18
CA GLY A 171 -6.41 -10.32 -4.39
C GLY A 171 -5.45 -10.65 -3.24
N ILE A 172 -4.18 -10.23 -3.33
CA ILE A 172 -3.21 -10.37 -2.24
C ILE A 172 -3.58 -9.41 -1.11
N ALA A 173 -3.86 -8.14 -1.43
CA ALA A 173 -4.30 -7.15 -0.47
C ALA A 173 -5.62 -7.54 0.21
N VAL A 174 -6.59 -8.07 -0.55
CA VAL A 174 -7.85 -8.57 0.02
C VAL A 174 -7.61 -9.66 1.06
N ASN A 175 -6.82 -10.68 0.71
CA ASN A 175 -6.56 -11.80 1.61
C ASN A 175 -5.74 -11.38 2.83
N ALA A 176 -4.69 -10.57 2.63
CA ALA A 176 -3.86 -10.07 3.72
C ALA A 176 -4.66 -9.20 4.69
N GLY A 177 -5.54 -8.33 4.18
CA GLY A 177 -6.38 -7.49 5.02
C GLY A 177 -7.39 -8.31 5.84
N GLU A 178 -8.02 -9.34 5.25
CA GLU A 178 -8.92 -10.23 5.98
C GLU A 178 -8.19 -11.04 7.07
N GLU A 179 -7.03 -11.58 6.73
CA GLU A 179 -6.18 -12.31 7.67
C GLU A 179 -5.72 -11.43 8.83
N ALA A 180 -5.28 -10.20 8.54
CA ALA A 180 -4.89 -9.22 9.55
C ALA A 180 -6.06 -8.83 10.47
N LEU A 181 -7.25 -8.58 9.92
CA LEU A 181 -8.45 -8.30 10.72
C LEU A 181 -8.79 -9.47 11.66
N SER A 182 -8.53 -10.71 11.23
CA SER A 182 -8.68 -11.90 12.07
C SER A 182 -7.64 -11.96 13.18
N GLN A 183 -6.35 -11.82 12.86
CA GLN A 183 -5.25 -11.88 13.83
C GLN A 183 -5.35 -10.77 14.88
N LEU A 184 -5.77 -9.57 14.47
CA LEU A 184 -6.01 -8.43 15.35
C LEU A 184 -7.34 -8.51 16.09
N SER A 185 -8.07 -9.62 15.99
CA SER A 185 -9.35 -9.87 16.69
C SER A 185 -10.37 -8.75 16.48
N ALA A 186 -10.63 -8.39 15.21
CA ALA A 186 -11.69 -7.43 14.87
C ALA A 186 -13.07 -8.00 15.26
N THR A 187 -13.81 -7.22 16.04
CA THR A 187 -15.16 -7.52 16.50
C THR A 187 -16.17 -7.55 15.35
N LEU A 188 -17.38 -8.07 15.60
CA LEU A 188 -18.46 -8.06 14.61
C LEU A 188 -18.83 -6.63 14.17
N ALA A 189 -18.84 -5.67 15.10
CA ALA A 189 -19.12 -4.27 14.79
C ALA A 189 -18.02 -3.65 13.89
N GLU A 190 -16.75 -3.90 14.20
CA GLU A 190 -15.62 -3.43 13.38
C GLU A 190 -15.64 -4.07 11.98
N ARG A 191 -15.96 -5.37 11.88
CA ARG A 191 -16.15 -6.05 10.60
C ARG A 191 -17.33 -5.49 9.81
N ALA A 192 -18.42 -5.11 10.49
CA ALA A 192 -19.56 -4.43 9.85
C ALA A 192 -19.17 -3.05 9.30
N VAL A 193 -18.26 -2.32 9.95
CA VAL A 193 -17.70 -1.06 9.41
C VAL A 193 -16.91 -1.32 8.12
N VAL A 194 -16.07 -2.36 8.08
CA VAL A 194 -15.32 -2.75 6.87
C VAL A 194 -16.27 -3.16 5.74
N ALA A 195 -17.30 -3.96 6.04
CA ALA A 195 -18.33 -4.33 5.06
C ALA A 195 -19.10 -3.09 4.56
N GLY A 196 -19.45 -2.17 5.46
CA GLY A 196 -20.08 -0.91 5.11
C GLY A 196 -19.20 -0.03 4.21
N ALA A 197 -17.88 -0.04 4.41
CA ALA A 197 -16.92 0.65 3.54
C ALA A 197 -16.89 0.03 2.13
N LEU A 198 -16.93 -1.30 2.02
CA LEU A 198 -17.03 -1.99 0.72
C LEU A 198 -18.33 -1.65 -0.02
N THR A 199 -19.46 -1.65 0.69
CA THR A 199 -20.75 -1.25 0.11
C THR A 199 -20.75 0.21 -0.33
N ALA A 200 -20.19 1.12 0.49
CA ALA A 200 -20.05 2.52 0.14
C ALA A 200 -19.15 2.73 -1.09
N ALA A 201 -18.12 1.91 -1.25
CA ALA A 201 -17.27 1.90 -2.43
C ALA A 201 -17.97 1.34 -3.68
N ALA A 202 -19.06 0.58 -3.54
CA ALA A 202 -19.82 0.02 -4.67
C ALA A 202 -21.03 0.88 -5.08
N ALA A 203 -21.42 1.84 -4.25
CA ALA A 203 -22.48 2.79 -4.57
C ALA A 203 -22.09 3.66 -5.77
N LYS A 204 -22.99 3.77 -6.76
CA LYS A 204 -22.83 4.64 -7.92
C LYS A 204 -22.93 6.10 -7.45
#